data_AF-A0A7J7QWK0-F1
#
_entry.id   AF-A0A7J7QWK0-F1
#
_cell.length_a   1.000
_cell.length_b   1.000
_cell.length_c   1.000
_cell.angle_alpha   90.00
_cell.angle_beta   90.00
_cell.angle_gamma   90.00
#
_symmetry.space_group_name_H-M   'P 1'
#
loop_
_entity.id
_entity.type
_entity.pdbx_description
1 polymer ?
#
loop_
_entity_poly.entity_id
_entity_poly.type
_entity_poly.pdbx_seq_one_letter_code
_entity_poly.pdbx_strand_id
1 'polypeptide(L)' 'MEVEQYRREREVEFQSKQQAAMGSQGNLSAEVEQATRRQVQGMQSSQQKHRERVLAQLLGMVCDVRPQVHPNYRIAA' A
#
# COMPACT_ATOMS: atom_id res chain seq x y z
N MET A 1 -45.89 27.19 -18.51
CA MET A 1 -45.39 27.53 -17.16
C MET A 1 -44.89 26.30 -16.41
N GLU A 2 -45.66 25.21 -16.35
CA GLU A 2 -45.28 23.98 -15.63
C GLU A 2 -43.97 23.32 -16.12
N VAL A 3 -43.73 23.29 -17.44
CA VAL A 3 -42.51 22.71 -18.02
C VAL A 3 -41.25 23.46 -17.56
N GLU A 4 -41.29 24.79 -17.50
CA GLU A 4 -40.15 25.59 -17.03
C GLU A 4 -39.94 25.45 -15.52
N GLN A 5 -41.01 25.32 -14.75
CA GLN A 5 -40.94 25.10 -13.31
C GLN A 5 -40.31 23.73 -13.00
N TYR A 6 -40.77 22.67 -13.68
CA TYR A 6 -40.18 21.33 -13.57
C TYR A 6 -38.71 21.30 -14.01
N ARG A 7 -38.36 22.00 -15.11
CA ARG A 7 -36.97 22.14 -15.55
C ARG A 7 -36.10 22.77 -14.46
N ARG A 8 -36.59 23.84 -13.83
CA ARG A 8 -35.88 24.54 -12.75
C ARG A 8 -35.68 23.65 -11.53
N GLU A 9 -36.70 22.89 -11.12
CA GLU A 9 -36.60 21.95 -10.00
C GLU A 9 -35.56 20.86 -10.26
N ARG A 10 -35.53 20.30 -11.48
CA ARG A 10 -34.55 19.28 -11.88
C ARG A 10 -33.13 19.82 -11.95
N GLU A 11 -32.95 21.06 -12.40
CA GLU A 11 -31.65 21.73 -12.42
C GLU A 11 -31.09 21.90 -10.99
N VAL A 12 -31.94 22.31 -10.04
CA VAL A 12 -31.56 22.45 -8.62
C VAL A 12 -31.21 21.09 -8.01
N GLU A 13 -32.02 20.06 -8.27
CA GLU A 13 -31.76 18.69 -7.81
C GLU A 13 -30.44 18.16 -8.38
N PHE A 14 -30.16 18.43 -9.65
CA PHE A 14 -28.91 18.04 -10.30
C PHE A 14 -27.69 18.73 -9.68
N GLN A 15 -27.73 20.06 -9.50
CA GLN A 15 -26.64 20.80 -8.87
C GLN A 15 -26.37 20.35 -7.43
N SER A 16 -27.43 20.06 -6.66
CA SER A 16 -27.32 19.53 -5.30
C SER A 16 -26.61 18.17 -5.28
N LYS A 17 -27.01 17.25 -6.17
CA LYS A 17 -26.34 15.95 -6.31
C LYS A 17 -24.88 16.08 -6.75
N GLN A 18 -24.59 17.01 -7.66
CA GLN A 18 -23.23 17.27 -8.12
C GLN A 18 -22.33 17.78 -6.99
N GLN A 19 -22.81 18.74 -6.19
CA GLN A 19 -22.08 19.25 -5.04
C GLN A 19 -21.84 18.16 -3.98
N ALA A 20 -22.86 17.35 -3.68
CA ALA A 20 -22.73 16.23 -2.74
C ALA A 20 -21.71 15.19 -3.22
N ALA A 21 -21.71 14.86 -4.52
CA ALA A 21 -20.75 13.94 -5.10
C ALA A 21 -19.31 14.47 -5.03
N MET A 22 -19.08 15.75 -5.34
CA MET A 22 -17.74 16.35 -5.25
C MET A 22 -17.22 16.42 -3.80
N GLY A 23 -18.08 16.76 -2.83
CA GLY A 23 -17.70 16.71 -1.41
C GLY A 23 -17.36 15.30 -0.94
N SER A 24 -18.14 14.31 -1.36
CA SER A 24 -17.88 12.89 -1.08
C SER A 24 -16.56 12.39 -1.67
N GLN A 25 -16.23 12.78 -2.91
CA GLN A 25 -14.96 12.43 -3.54
C GLN A 25 -13.75 13.03 -2.81
N GLY A 26 -13.85 14.28 -2.33
CA GLY A 26 -12.80 14.90 -1.52
C GLY A 26 -12.55 14.15 -0.21
N ASN A 27 -13.61 13.78 0.50
CA ASN A 27 -13.52 13.00 1.73
C ASN A 27 -12.92 11.62 1.49
N LEU A 28 -13.38 10.91 0.44
CA LEU A 28 -12.84 9.60 0.07
C LEU A 28 -11.34 9.68 -0.24
N SER A 29 -10.91 10.71 -0.98
CA SER A 29 -9.49 10.91 -1.28
C SER A 29 -8.65 11.10 -0.02
N ALA A 30 -9.14 11.92 0.92
CA ALA A 30 -8.48 12.15 2.20
C ALA A 30 -8.42 10.87 3.07
N GLU A 31 -9.49 10.08 3.10
CA GLU A 31 -9.53 8.80 3.82
C GLU A 31 -8.54 7.78 3.23
N VAL A 32 -8.47 7.66 1.91
CA VAL A 32 -7.52 6.78 1.21
C VAL A 32 -6.09 7.22 1.51
N GLU A 33 -5.79 8.52 1.46
CA GLU A 33 -4.46 9.03 1.78
C GLU A 33 -4.10 8.75 3.25
N GLN A 34 -5.04 8.96 4.17
CA GLN A 34 -4.81 8.68 5.59
C GLN A 34 -4.57 7.19 5.85
N ALA A 35 -5.36 6.31 5.24
CA ALA A 35 -5.20 4.86 5.36
C ALA A 35 -3.84 4.42 4.80
N THR A 36 -3.44 4.95 3.65
CA THR A 36 -2.15 4.68 3.01
C THR A 36 -1.00 5.10 3.91
N ARG A 37 -1.04 6.33 4.47
CA ARG A 37 -0.03 6.82 5.40
C ARG A 37 0.10 5.94 6.65
N ARG A 38 -1.02 5.52 7.23
CA ARG A 38 -1.03 4.60 8.38
C ARG A 38 -0.41 3.24 8.04
N GLN A 39 -0.73 2.69 6.86
CA GLN A 39 -0.17 1.42 6.41
C GLN A 39 1.35 1.51 6.22
N VAL A 40 1.84 2.56 5.56
CA VAL A 40 3.28 2.79 5.37
C VAL A 40 3.99 2.95 6.70
N GLN A 41 3.45 3.74 7.63
CA GLN A 41 4.02 3.90 8.96
C GLN A 41 4.05 2.58 9.75
N GLY A 42 2.99 1.76 9.65
CA GLY A 42 2.95 0.43 10.24
C GLY A 42 4.04 -0.50 9.68
N MET A 43 4.22 -0.50 8.36
CA MET A 43 5.28 -1.27 7.70
C MET A 43 6.67 -0.80 8.13
N GLN A 44 6.91 0.52 8.16
CA GLN A 44 8.20 1.08 8.58
C GLN A 44 8.52 0.73 10.05
N SER A 45 7.53 0.85 10.94
CA SER A 45 7.69 0.48 12.35
C SER A 45 8.01 -1.01 12.52
N SER A 46 7.31 -1.88 11.78
CA SER A 46 7.59 -3.31 11.77
C SER A 46 9.00 -3.60 11.24
N GLN A 47 9.39 -2.99 10.12
CA GLN A 47 10.72 -3.17 9.54
C GLN A 47 11.81 -2.72 10.51
N GLN A 48 11.68 -1.55 11.13
CA GLN A 48 12.67 -1.03 12.08
C GLN A 48 12.87 -1.98 13.28
N LYS A 49 11.79 -2.56 13.81
CA LYS A 49 11.86 -3.52 14.93
C LYS A 49 12.61 -4.80 14.56
N HIS A 50 12.51 -5.27 13.31
CA HIS A 50 13.07 -6.55 12.89
C HIS A 50 14.40 -6.42 12.12
N ARG A 51 14.76 -5.21 11.70
CA ARG A 51 15.91 -4.91 10.84
C ARG A 51 17.20 -5.53 11.35
N GLU A 52 17.56 -5.26 12.60
CA GLU A 52 18.84 -5.72 13.18
C GLU A 52 18.92 -7.25 13.23
N ARG A 53 17.82 -7.91 13.60
CA ARG A 53 17.78 -9.39 13.65
C ARG A 53 18.00 -9.99 12.26
N VAL A 54 17.33 -9.45 11.25
CA VAL A 54 17.45 -9.94 9.87
C VAL A 54 18.87 -9.69 9.33
N LEU A 55 19.44 -8.51 9.59
CA LEU A 55 20.81 -8.19 9.18
C LEU A 55 21.82 -9.12 9.84
N ALA A 56 21.73 -9.34 11.16
CA ALA A 56 22.63 -10.24 11.88
C ALA A 56 22.55 -11.67 11.34
N GLN A 57 21.34 -12.17 11.08
CA GLN A 57 21.16 -13.50 10.51
C GLN A 57 21.74 -13.61 9.10
N LEU A 58 21.48 -12.62 8.23
CA LEU A 58 21.98 -12.60 6.86
C LEU A 58 23.51 -12.55 6.83
N LEU A 59 24.11 -11.65 7.60
CA LEU A 59 25.57 -11.54 7.69
C LEU A 59 26.20 -12.82 8.26
N GLY A 60 25.56 -13.42 9.26
CA GLY A 60 25.99 -14.71 9.81
C GLY A 60 26.06 -15.81 8.73
N MET A 61 25.02 -15.90 7.88
CA MET A 61 25.01 -16.87 6.76
C MET A 61 26.07 -16.58 5.70
N VAL A 62 26.31 -15.31 5.39
CA VAL A 62 27.32 -14.92 4.38
C VAL A 62 28.74 -15.21 4.87
N CYS A 63 29.01 -15.03 6.16
CA CYS A 63 30.32 -15.28 6.76
C CYS A 63 30.57 -16.76 7.09
N ASP A 64 29.53 -17.59 7.20
CA ASP A 64 29.63 -19.02 7.47
C ASP A 64 29.96 -19.82 6.19
N VAL A 65 31.22 -19.73 5.75
CA VAL A 65 31.70 -20.47 4.58
C VAL A 65 31.80 -21.96 4.92
N ARG A 66 30.95 -22.77 4.29
CA ARG A 66 30.93 -24.24 4.43
C ARG A 66 31.46 -24.90 3.16
N PRO A 67 32.78 -25.12 3.04
CA PRO A 67 33.34 -25.78 1.87
C PRO A 67 32.79 -27.20 1.79
N GLN A 68 32.35 -27.59 0.60
CA GLN A 68 31.90 -28.95 0.31
C GLN A 68 32.50 -29.40 -1.01
N VAL A 69 32.97 -30.63 -1.00
CA VAL A 69 33.35 -31.33 -2.24
C VAL A 69 32.06 -31.70 -2.96
N HIS A 70 32.05 -31.55 -4.29
CA HIS A 70 30.89 -31.93 -5.08
C HIS A 70 30.55 -33.42 -4.80
N PRO A 71 29.27 -33.79 -4.60
CA PRO A 71 28.89 -35.15 -4.20
C PRO A 71 29.40 -36.26 -5.13
N ASN A 72 29.63 -35.93 -6.40
CA ASN A 72 30.12 -36.86 -7.42
C ASN A 72 31.65 -36.84 -7.59
N TYR A 73 32.41 -36.20 -6.71
CA TYR A 73 33.86 -36.24 -6.78
C TYR A 73 34.36 -37.68 -6.60
N ARG A 74 35.14 -38.16 -7.56
CA ARG A 74 35.77 -39.49 -7.52
C ARG A 74 37.28 -39.28 -7.55
N ILE A 75 37.98 -40.00 -6.66
CA ILE A 75 39.44 -40.07 -6.71
C ILE A 75 39.78 -40.79 -8.01
N ALA A 76 40.57 -40.16 -8.88
CA ALA A 76 41.11 -40.82 -10.07
C ALA A 76 42.07 -41.92 -9.60
N ALA A 77 41.81 -43.16 -10.02
CA ALA A 77 42.68 -44.31 -9.78
C ALA A 77 43.89 -44.28 -10.73
#